data_AF-A0A831K0P3-F1
#
_entry.id   AF-A0A831K0P3-F1
#
_cell.length_a   1.000
_cell.length_b   1.000
_cell.length_c   1.000
_cell.angle_alpha   90.00
_cell.angle_beta   90.00
_cell.angle_gamma   90.00
#
_symmetry.space_group_name_H-M   'P 1'
#
loop_
_entity.id
_entity.type
_entity.pdbx_description
1 polymer ?
#
loop_
_entity_poly.entity_id
_entity_poly.type
_entity_poly.pdbx_seq_one_letter_code
_entity_poly.pdbx_strand_id
1 'polypeptide(L)'
;MRVYIALLLVLVLVAGVYASPSYVEKTVVRSITVSPSGSVVKAEAQVTLVVEGKGTVSLVDRTAFINSSLRTYGVEPSRVDVAEYFAKVEWSRLTVSDRVTLKYSAPLDRIPVRVSARICVNGSEAELKYFNGICVVEAGEGDLIEYELRVFNELELAGAKPLLLAVVTWAIDTEKFGVLNCSPGPTLVTGFGETRVYTWSTMLNESLVIRVGFVVKKTSMWGDACLQSPQIDIVLDPSSMLTSIEDSITGLEESLRALELIECLSSNTTEALKMMSSVLKNLSTSMLNYSVLLRSCADISLKASGSLREGSEKSYELSRTLSKISREAKYFIGLKRELEEYSGEVEAVLEYLDELEEYLSEVNVSQSELEELLCEKEYIVEKLRELKSILDRLEEIVEDVDEASILTRELGEKLEESSGYMGQLAVLLYNASDMAEELALNASEWASEIDEKVLLIEEKLSLLTEVKEKLSERLECLRSQRDALVELDSIYSGEKPLVRYEDGREAEGRLLADIVKVKVYSIVVQKPWRRHVIVEEKEDKGKSGEVDLWLLLLLTLVAPLVLFAKTGLKAIKREDYSSMVKEIEELSQRLEELREGFGKSEES
;
A
#
# COMPACT_ATOMS: atom_id res chain seq x y z
N MET A 1 43.50 -32.78 72.48
CA MET A 1 42.04 -33.00 72.50
C MET A 1 41.25 -31.69 72.67
N ARG A 2 41.51 -30.86 73.68
CA ARG A 2 40.80 -29.56 73.88
C ARG A 2 40.96 -28.55 72.73
N VAL A 3 42.14 -28.49 72.12
CA VAL A 3 42.39 -27.61 70.95
C VAL A 3 41.62 -28.09 69.71
N TYR A 4 41.53 -29.41 69.48
CA TYR A 4 40.76 -29.97 68.38
C TYR A 4 39.25 -29.76 68.55
N ILE A 5 38.73 -29.87 69.78
CA ILE A 5 37.32 -29.58 70.08
C ILE A 5 37.02 -28.09 69.88
N ALA A 6 37.92 -27.20 70.30
CA ALA A 6 37.78 -25.76 70.05
C ALA A 6 37.84 -25.41 68.56
N LEU A 7 38.74 -26.05 67.81
CA LEU A 7 38.89 -25.82 66.36
C LEU A 7 37.71 -26.41 65.57
N LEU A 8 37.12 -27.50 66.04
CA LEU A 8 35.90 -28.10 65.48
C LEU A 8 34.64 -27.32 65.86
N LEU A 9 34.58 -26.72 67.06
CA LEU A 9 33.54 -25.77 67.44
C LEU A 9 33.63 -24.46 66.65
N VAL A 10 34.84 -23.94 66.41
CA VAL A 10 35.06 -22.79 65.53
C VAL A 10 34.73 -23.14 64.08
N LEU A 11 35.07 -24.32 63.58
CA LEU A 11 34.68 -24.76 62.24
C LEU A 11 33.16 -24.95 62.10
N VAL A 12 32.47 -25.46 63.12
CA VAL A 12 31.01 -25.62 63.13
C VAL A 12 30.30 -24.28 63.33
N LEU A 13 30.87 -23.34 64.08
CA LEU A 13 30.39 -21.96 64.20
C LEU A 13 30.64 -21.15 62.91
N VAL A 14 31.74 -21.39 62.19
CA VAL A 14 32.08 -20.72 60.92
C VAL A 14 31.31 -21.36 59.74
N ALA A 15 31.01 -22.65 59.79
CA ALA A 15 30.18 -23.32 58.78
C ALA A 15 28.68 -22.98 58.90
N GLY A 16 28.24 -22.44 60.04
CA GLY A 16 26.86 -22.03 60.29
C GLY A 16 26.48 -20.63 59.81
N VAL A 17 27.40 -19.85 59.23
CA VAL A 17 27.19 -18.40 58.94
C VAL A 17 27.38 -18.04 57.45
N TYR A 18 27.60 -19.01 56.57
CA TYR A 18 27.49 -18.72 55.13
C TYR A 18 26.02 -18.66 54.74
N ALA A 19 25.46 -17.47 54.83
CA ALA A 19 24.20 -17.15 54.20
C ALA A 19 24.37 -17.28 52.68
N SER A 20 23.60 -18.16 52.06
CA SER A 20 23.53 -18.33 50.62
C SER A 20 22.07 -18.44 50.19
N PRO A 21 21.27 -17.36 50.25
CA PRO A 21 20.17 -17.24 49.32
C PRO A 21 20.69 -17.41 47.90
N SER A 22 20.24 -18.48 47.27
CA SER A 22 20.62 -18.82 45.91
C SER A 22 19.85 -17.99 44.89
N TYR A 23 18.68 -17.48 45.28
CA TYR A 23 17.72 -16.97 44.31
C TYR A 23 16.63 -16.08 44.93
N VAL A 24 16.31 -14.97 44.25
CA VAL A 24 15.18 -14.10 44.58
C VAL A 24 14.35 -13.84 43.33
N GLU A 25 13.05 -14.12 43.43
CA GLU A 25 12.07 -13.83 42.39
C GLU A 25 11.08 -12.78 42.85
N LYS A 26 10.76 -11.86 41.93
CA LYS A 26 9.74 -10.85 42.12
C LYS A 26 8.61 -11.03 41.12
N THR A 27 7.39 -10.86 41.59
CA THR A 27 6.20 -10.74 40.74
C THR A 27 5.40 -9.52 41.18
N VAL A 28 5.04 -8.69 40.21
CA VAL A 28 4.21 -7.50 40.41
C VAL A 28 2.90 -7.68 39.65
N VAL A 29 1.80 -7.56 40.36
CA VAL A 29 0.45 -7.57 39.77
C VAL A 29 -0.24 -6.26 40.11
N ARG A 30 -0.41 -5.39 39.11
CA ARG A 30 -1.10 -4.11 39.24
C ARG A 30 -2.58 -4.32 38.92
N SER A 31 -3.43 -4.35 39.95
CA SER A 31 -4.86 -4.59 39.81
C SER A 31 -5.63 -3.28 39.73
N ILE A 32 -6.31 -3.05 38.61
CA ILE A 32 -7.19 -1.89 38.40
C ILE A 32 -8.62 -2.40 38.27
N THR A 33 -9.52 -1.93 39.13
CA THR A 33 -10.96 -2.22 39.04
C THR A 33 -11.68 -0.95 38.59
N VAL A 34 -12.45 -1.07 37.52
CA VAL A 34 -13.12 0.08 36.88
C VAL A 34 -14.63 -0.14 36.90
N SER A 35 -15.39 0.91 37.23
CA SER A 35 -16.85 0.93 37.14
C SER A 35 -17.32 0.79 35.70
N PRO A 36 -18.58 0.38 35.46
CA PRO A 36 -19.13 0.37 34.09
C PRO A 36 -19.11 1.76 33.43
N SER A 37 -19.18 2.84 34.23
CA SER A 37 -19.05 4.23 33.76
C SER A 37 -17.61 4.66 33.45
N GLY A 38 -16.61 3.78 33.61
CA GLY A 38 -15.19 4.08 33.35
C GLY A 38 -14.42 4.72 34.52
N SER A 39 -15.04 4.87 35.70
CA SER A 39 -14.38 5.43 36.89
C SER A 39 -13.55 4.37 37.61
N VAL A 40 -12.34 4.72 38.04
CA VAL A 40 -11.49 3.79 38.79
C VAL A 40 -12.03 3.63 40.22
N VAL A 41 -12.40 2.40 40.57
CA VAL A 41 -12.93 2.04 41.90
C VAL A 41 -11.79 1.65 42.85
N LYS A 42 -10.79 0.93 42.32
CA LYS A 42 -9.63 0.49 43.09
C LYS A 42 -8.42 0.36 42.16
N ALA A 43 -7.27 0.86 42.58
CA ALA A 43 -6.00 0.69 41.88
C ALA A 43 -4.91 0.38 42.90
N GLU A 44 -4.37 -0.84 42.88
CA GLU A 44 -3.30 -1.26 43.79
C GLU A 44 -2.29 -2.17 43.07
N ALA A 45 -1.03 -2.09 43.45
CA ALA A 45 -0.03 -3.11 43.14
C ALA A 45 0.03 -4.14 44.26
N GLN A 46 0.13 -5.40 43.90
CA GLN A 46 0.45 -6.51 44.79
C GLN A 46 1.81 -7.05 44.40
N VAL A 47 2.75 -7.02 45.33
CA VAL A 47 4.12 -7.48 45.12
C VAL A 47 4.35 -8.73 45.94
N THR A 48 4.90 -9.75 45.28
CA THR A 48 5.33 -10.98 45.92
C THR A 48 6.81 -11.19 45.63
N LEU A 49 7.60 -11.33 46.69
CA LEU A 49 9.01 -11.69 46.62
C LEU A 49 9.19 -13.09 47.19
N VAL A 50 9.81 -13.98 46.44
CA VAL A 50 10.18 -15.33 46.88
C VAL A 50 11.69 -15.37 47.02
N VAL A 51 12.16 -15.61 48.24
CA VAL A 51 13.59 -15.70 48.57
C VAL A 51 13.88 -17.15 48.94
N GLU A 52 14.72 -17.83 48.17
CA GLU A 52 15.13 -19.22 48.42
C GLU A 52 16.60 -19.24 48.86
N GLY A 53 16.89 -19.96 49.93
CA GLY A 53 18.17 -19.82 50.62
C GLY A 53 18.24 -20.35 52.04
N LYS A 54 19.45 -20.25 52.59
CA LYS A 54 19.71 -20.41 54.02
C LYS A 54 20.56 -19.25 54.55
N GLY A 55 20.28 -18.81 55.76
CA GLY A 55 21.04 -17.78 56.48
C GLY A 55 20.31 -16.43 56.58
N THR A 56 21.03 -15.41 57.03
CA THR A 56 20.49 -14.06 57.25
C THR A 56 20.98 -13.10 56.18
N VAL A 57 20.07 -12.35 55.56
CA VAL A 57 20.39 -11.37 54.51
C VAL A 57 19.60 -10.08 54.66
N SER A 58 20.02 -9.01 53.99
CA SER A 58 19.18 -7.82 53.82
C SER A 58 18.62 -7.80 52.39
N LEU A 59 17.31 -7.55 52.26
CA LEU A 59 16.63 -7.48 50.98
C LEU A 59 16.13 -6.06 50.74
N VAL A 60 16.41 -5.53 49.57
CA VAL A 60 15.89 -4.25 49.09
C VAL A 60 15.06 -4.51 47.85
N ASP A 61 13.80 -4.10 47.88
CA ASP A 61 12.91 -4.10 46.74
C ASP A 61 12.62 -2.67 46.30
N ARG A 62 12.39 -2.48 45.00
CA ARG A 62 12.01 -1.21 44.39
C ARG A 62 10.85 -1.48 43.45
N THR A 63 9.71 -0.86 43.67
CA THR A 63 8.55 -1.03 42.78
C THR A 63 8.11 0.33 42.26
N ALA A 64 7.93 0.44 40.95
CA ALA A 64 7.58 1.70 40.32
C ALA A 64 6.08 2.01 40.42
N PHE A 65 5.74 3.30 40.36
CA PHE A 65 4.37 3.81 40.26
C PHE A 65 3.45 3.44 41.43
N ILE A 66 4.03 3.18 42.61
CA ILE A 66 3.28 2.90 43.84
C ILE A 66 3.59 3.95 44.90
N ASN A 67 2.64 4.18 45.79
CA ASN A 67 2.84 5.13 46.89
C ASN A 67 3.53 4.48 48.11
N SER A 68 3.84 5.30 49.12
CA SER A 68 4.45 4.85 50.40
C SER A 68 3.49 4.12 51.34
N SER A 69 2.18 4.13 51.06
CA SER A 69 1.15 3.58 51.95
C SER A 69 1.03 2.07 51.77
N LEU A 70 2.06 1.36 52.23
CA LEU A 70 2.17 -0.08 52.10
C LEU A 70 1.32 -0.81 53.14
N ARG A 71 0.65 -1.86 52.68
CA ARG A 71 0.05 -2.89 53.52
C ARG A 71 0.83 -4.19 53.33
N THR A 72 1.46 -4.65 54.39
CA THR A 72 2.32 -5.85 54.40
C THR A 72 1.55 -7.07 54.89
N TYR A 73 1.93 -8.25 54.41
CA TYR A 73 1.32 -9.51 54.80
C TYR A 73 2.43 -10.49 55.21
N GLY A 74 2.63 -10.65 56.51
CA GLY A 74 3.71 -11.46 57.07
C GLY A 74 4.81 -10.60 57.69
N VAL A 75 6.05 -10.74 57.21
CA VAL A 75 7.21 -10.05 57.76
C VAL A 75 7.19 -8.57 57.39
N GLU A 76 7.13 -7.70 58.39
CA GLU A 76 7.14 -6.25 58.19
C GLU A 76 8.52 -5.75 57.70
N PRO A 77 8.54 -4.76 56.78
CA PRO A 77 9.77 -4.14 56.34
C PRO A 77 10.34 -3.25 57.44
N SER A 78 11.66 -3.23 57.54
CA SER A 78 12.39 -2.35 58.45
C SER A 78 12.42 -0.89 57.97
N ARG A 79 12.29 -0.65 56.67
CA ARG A 79 12.27 0.71 56.12
C ARG A 79 11.48 0.78 54.81
N VAL A 80 10.79 1.89 54.64
CA VAL A 80 10.07 2.26 53.41
C VAL A 80 10.44 3.69 53.07
N ASP A 81 11.01 3.90 51.89
CA ASP A 81 11.31 5.22 51.35
C ASP A 81 10.64 5.36 49.98
N VAL A 82 10.28 6.58 49.57
CA VAL A 82 9.83 6.86 48.20
C VAL A 82 10.80 7.84 47.58
N ALA A 83 11.28 7.52 46.38
CA ALA A 83 12.19 8.34 45.62
C ALA A 83 11.81 8.29 44.13
N GLU A 84 11.59 9.47 43.54
CA GLU A 84 11.22 9.63 42.13
C GLU A 84 10.04 8.74 41.71
N TYR A 85 10.31 7.69 40.92
CA TYR A 85 9.33 6.74 40.41
C TYR A 85 9.10 5.52 41.31
N PHE A 86 9.94 5.29 42.30
CA PHE A 86 9.99 4.04 43.05
C PHE A 86 9.63 4.21 44.52
N ALA A 87 8.86 3.26 45.04
CA ALA A 87 8.89 2.97 46.46
C ALA A 87 9.96 1.89 46.73
N LYS A 88 10.90 2.22 47.60
CA LYS A 88 11.94 1.32 48.09
C LYS A 88 11.49 0.69 49.40
N VAL A 89 11.48 -0.64 49.45
CA VAL A 89 11.09 -1.42 50.64
C VAL A 89 12.27 -2.28 51.08
N GLU A 90 12.67 -2.17 52.34
CA GLU A 90 13.88 -2.82 52.85
C GLU A 90 13.59 -3.69 54.08
N TRP A 91 14.04 -4.94 54.02
CA TRP A 91 14.08 -5.89 55.13
C TRP A 91 15.54 -6.14 55.53
N SER A 92 15.94 -5.59 56.66
CA SER A 92 17.25 -5.79 57.26
C SER A 92 17.24 -7.07 58.09
N ARG A 93 18.29 -7.89 57.97
CA ARG A 93 18.46 -9.14 58.74
C ARG A 93 17.28 -10.13 58.61
N LEU A 94 16.79 -10.32 57.38
CA LEU A 94 15.83 -11.36 57.02
C LEU A 94 16.46 -12.76 57.18
N THR A 95 15.92 -13.57 58.09
CA THR A 95 16.34 -14.96 58.26
C THR A 95 15.60 -15.88 57.28
N VAL A 96 16.35 -16.59 56.46
CA VAL A 96 15.86 -17.56 55.47
C VAL A 96 16.30 -18.96 55.90
N SER A 97 15.37 -19.90 56.05
CA SER A 97 15.68 -21.27 56.48
C SER A 97 15.51 -22.34 55.38
N ASP A 98 14.87 -21.97 54.28
CA ASP A 98 14.79 -22.72 53.01
C ASP A 98 14.13 -21.81 51.94
N ARG A 99 12.93 -21.31 52.26
CA ARG A 99 12.18 -20.37 51.44
C ARG A 99 11.38 -19.40 52.31
N VAL A 100 11.41 -18.13 51.95
CA VAL A 100 10.58 -17.07 52.56
C VAL A 100 9.81 -16.37 51.45
N THR A 101 8.52 -16.11 51.70
CA THR A 101 7.69 -15.32 50.79
C THR A 101 7.27 -14.03 51.48
N LEU A 102 7.68 -12.90 50.92
CA LEU A 102 7.30 -11.57 51.38
C LEU A 102 6.22 -11.02 50.46
N LYS A 103 5.18 -10.45 51.06
CA LYS A 103 4.05 -9.89 50.30
C LYS A 103 3.70 -8.52 50.85
N TYR A 104 3.47 -7.59 49.94
CA TYR A 104 2.91 -6.30 50.28
C TYR A 104 2.02 -5.78 49.15
N SER A 105 1.15 -4.83 49.48
CA SER A 105 0.32 -4.12 48.52
C SER A 105 0.39 -2.62 48.77
N ALA A 106 0.35 -1.82 47.71
CA ALA A 106 0.29 -0.37 47.78
C ALA A 106 -0.70 0.17 46.73
N PRO A 107 -1.43 1.25 47.03
CA PRO A 107 -2.13 2.01 45.99
C PRO A 107 -1.17 2.46 44.88
N LEU A 108 -1.68 2.48 43.64
CA LEU A 108 -0.93 3.03 42.51
C LEU A 108 -0.89 4.55 42.61
N ASP A 109 0.29 5.13 42.39
CA ASP A 109 0.48 6.58 42.25
C ASP A 109 0.16 7.04 40.82
N ARG A 110 0.49 6.21 39.83
CA ARG A 110 0.12 6.42 38.42
C ARG A 110 -0.66 5.24 37.87
N ILE A 111 -1.74 5.52 37.15
CA ILE A 111 -2.60 4.51 36.53
C ILE A 111 -2.21 4.40 35.05
N PRO A 112 -1.53 3.31 34.62
CA PRO A 112 -0.97 3.22 33.27
C PRO A 112 -2.04 3.08 32.18
N VAL A 113 -3.23 2.57 32.52
CA VAL A 113 -4.29 2.27 31.55
C VAL A 113 -5.66 2.64 32.10
N ARG A 114 -6.49 3.28 31.26
CA ARG A 114 -7.91 3.56 31.53
C ARG A 114 -8.78 2.66 30.68
N VAL A 115 -9.88 2.16 31.23
CA VAL A 115 -10.85 1.33 30.50
C VAL A 115 -12.25 1.92 30.63
N SER A 116 -13.03 1.85 29.56
CA SER A 116 -14.45 2.20 29.57
C SER A 116 -15.23 1.22 28.71
N ALA A 117 -16.50 0.98 29.05
CA ALA A 117 -17.38 0.14 28.26
C ALA A 117 -18.64 0.92 27.89
N ARG A 118 -19.14 0.72 26.67
CA ARG A 118 -20.45 1.19 26.22
C ARG A 118 -21.28 -0.01 25.80
N ILE A 119 -22.54 -0.05 26.25
CA ILE A 119 -23.43 -1.18 26.01
C ILE A 119 -24.69 -0.66 25.34
N CYS A 120 -25.06 -1.24 24.20
CA CYS A 120 -26.31 -0.96 23.51
C CYS A 120 -27.16 -2.24 23.46
N VAL A 121 -28.47 -2.11 23.69
CA VAL A 121 -29.46 -3.18 23.51
C VAL A 121 -30.36 -2.77 22.34
N ASN A 122 -30.48 -3.63 21.33
CA ASN A 122 -31.27 -3.40 20.13
C ASN A 122 -31.00 -2.01 19.49
N GLY A 123 -29.73 -1.59 19.47
CA GLY A 123 -29.28 -0.33 18.88
C GLY A 123 -29.43 0.93 19.75
N SER A 124 -30.02 0.82 20.95
CA SER A 124 -30.14 1.94 21.90
C SER A 124 -29.18 1.75 23.08
N GLU A 125 -28.55 2.83 23.55
CA GLU A 125 -27.66 2.79 24.71
C GLU A 125 -28.42 2.37 25.97
N ALA A 126 -27.93 1.34 26.63
CA ALA A 126 -28.63 0.71 27.75
C ALA A 126 -28.45 1.51 29.05
N GLU A 127 -29.52 1.67 29.82
CA GLU A 127 -29.43 2.20 31.17
C GLU A 127 -28.85 1.13 32.11
N LEU A 128 -27.67 1.39 32.66
CA LEU A 128 -26.94 0.44 33.49
C LEU A 128 -27.34 0.59 34.96
N LYS A 129 -28.02 -0.42 35.51
CA LYS A 129 -28.38 -0.47 36.94
C LYS A 129 -27.29 -1.21 37.72
N TYR A 130 -26.71 -0.56 38.73
CA TYR A 130 -25.59 -1.11 39.49
C TYR A 130 -26.00 -1.60 40.88
N PHE A 131 -25.74 -2.87 41.16
CA PHE A 131 -25.95 -3.45 42.50
C PHE A 131 -24.82 -4.44 42.83
N ASN A 132 -24.14 -4.26 43.97
CA ASN A 132 -23.15 -5.19 44.53
C ASN A 132 -22.06 -5.69 43.56
N GLY A 133 -21.55 -4.85 42.66
CA GLY A 133 -20.51 -5.25 41.70
C GLY A 133 -21.04 -6.05 40.51
N ILE A 134 -22.33 -5.96 40.21
CA ILE A 134 -22.96 -6.51 39.02
C ILE A 134 -23.62 -5.36 38.27
N CYS A 135 -23.43 -5.33 36.94
CA CYS A 135 -24.11 -4.39 36.06
C CYS A 135 -25.33 -5.09 35.45
N VAL A 136 -26.54 -4.60 35.72
CA VAL A 136 -27.77 -5.18 35.20
C VAL A 136 -28.22 -4.40 33.97
N VAL A 137 -28.51 -5.14 32.90
CA VAL A 137 -29.05 -4.64 31.63
C VAL A 137 -30.38 -5.33 31.35
N GLU A 138 -31.39 -4.55 31.00
CA GLU A 138 -32.71 -5.09 30.61
C GLU A 138 -32.65 -5.62 29.18
N ALA A 139 -32.61 -6.95 29.03
CA ALA A 139 -32.68 -7.65 27.75
C ALA A 139 -33.20 -9.09 27.97
N GLY A 140 -33.83 -9.66 26.95
CA GLY A 140 -34.39 -11.00 26.93
C GLY A 140 -33.87 -11.86 25.78
N GLU A 141 -34.40 -13.08 25.68
CA GLU A 141 -34.06 -14.00 24.59
C GLU A 141 -34.45 -13.40 23.23
N GLY A 142 -33.52 -13.45 22.28
CA GLY A 142 -33.64 -12.83 20.96
C GLY A 142 -33.12 -11.40 20.86
N ASP A 143 -32.92 -10.70 21.99
CA ASP A 143 -32.37 -9.35 21.97
C ASP A 143 -30.89 -9.33 21.58
N LEU A 144 -30.51 -8.24 20.92
CA LEU A 144 -29.15 -7.97 20.47
C LEU A 144 -28.44 -7.06 21.47
N ILE A 145 -27.24 -7.45 21.89
CA ILE A 145 -26.39 -6.66 22.80
C ILE A 145 -25.11 -6.32 22.06
N GLU A 146 -24.82 -5.04 21.89
CA GLU A 146 -23.53 -4.57 21.40
C GLU A 146 -22.70 -4.07 22.58
N TYR A 147 -21.53 -4.66 22.77
CA TYR A 147 -20.57 -4.27 23.80
C TYR A 147 -19.34 -3.65 23.14
N GLU A 148 -19.07 -2.38 23.44
CA GLU A 148 -17.89 -1.68 23.00
C GLU A 148 -16.94 -1.45 24.19
N LEU A 149 -15.84 -2.21 24.23
CA LEU A 149 -14.73 -2.01 25.15
C LEU A 149 -13.76 -0.99 24.57
N ARG A 150 -13.37 0.00 25.36
CA ARG A 150 -12.27 0.92 25.04
C ARG A 150 -11.20 0.84 26.10
N VAL A 151 -9.96 0.61 25.69
CA VAL A 151 -8.77 0.58 26.52
C VAL A 151 -7.86 1.71 26.06
N PHE A 152 -7.40 2.57 26.97
CA PHE A 152 -6.59 3.74 26.67
C PHE A 152 -5.24 3.64 27.40
N ASN A 153 -4.16 3.92 26.69
CA ASN A 153 -2.85 4.09 27.29
C ASN A 153 -2.76 5.49 27.92
N GLU A 154 -2.51 5.54 29.22
CA GLU A 154 -2.36 6.77 30.00
C GLU A 154 -0.95 6.89 30.58
N LEU A 155 -0.05 5.94 30.28
CA LEU A 155 1.34 6.01 30.68
C LEU A 155 2.07 6.95 29.72
N GLU A 156 2.69 7.99 30.28
CA GLU A 156 3.51 8.95 29.54
C GLU A 156 4.91 8.98 30.16
N LEU A 157 5.92 8.72 29.33
CA LEU A 157 7.35 8.67 29.66
C LEU A 157 8.12 9.38 28.54
N ALA A 158 9.16 10.14 28.86
CA ALA A 158 9.92 10.94 27.89
C ALA A 158 9.06 11.86 26.99
N GLY A 159 7.87 12.29 27.46
CA GLY A 159 6.93 13.11 26.67
C GLY A 159 6.16 12.36 25.58
N ALA A 160 6.18 11.02 25.59
CA ALA A 160 5.43 10.17 24.69
C ALA A 160 4.80 8.98 25.42
N LYS A 161 3.84 8.31 24.78
CA LYS A 161 3.24 7.08 25.30
C LYS A 161 4.05 5.87 24.82
N PRO A 162 4.65 5.07 25.70
CA PRO A 162 5.33 3.86 25.28
C PRO A 162 4.31 2.88 24.69
N LEU A 163 4.70 2.15 23.66
CA LEU A 163 3.88 1.07 23.12
C LEU A 163 3.74 -0.01 24.20
N LEU A 164 2.53 -0.51 24.47
CA LEU A 164 2.30 -1.58 25.46
C LEU A 164 1.62 -2.79 24.81
N LEU A 165 1.84 -4.01 25.31
CA LEU A 165 1.17 -5.20 24.80
C LEU A 165 -0.12 -5.39 25.60
N ALA A 166 -1.25 -5.31 24.91
CA ALA A 166 -2.56 -5.56 25.48
C ALA A 166 -3.08 -6.92 25.03
N VAL A 167 -3.45 -7.75 26.01
CA VAL A 167 -4.10 -9.04 25.82
C VAL A 167 -5.48 -8.98 26.46
N VAL A 168 -6.52 -8.94 25.63
CA VAL A 168 -7.92 -8.99 26.08
C VAL A 168 -8.43 -10.39 25.84
N THR A 169 -8.91 -11.03 26.89
CA THR A 169 -9.50 -12.38 26.84
C THR A 169 -10.92 -12.35 27.36
N TRP A 170 -11.85 -12.93 26.60
CA TRP A 170 -13.26 -12.97 26.96
C TRP A 170 -13.82 -14.38 26.82
N ALA A 171 -14.18 -14.98 27.97
CA ALA A 171 -14.89 -16.25 28.03
C ALA A 171 -16.40 -16.02 27.92
N ILE A 172 -17.03 -16.69 26.97
CA ILE A 172 -18.46 -16.56 26.66
C ILE A 172 -19.11 -17.94 26.68
N ASP A 173 -20.19 -18.04 27.46
CA ASP A 173 -21.07 -19.21 27.50
C ASP A 173 -21.94 -19.25 26.25
N THR A 174 -21.69 -20.25 25.40
CA THR A 174 -22.34 -20.39 24.09
C THR A 174 -23.76 -20.96 24.13
N GLU A 175 -24.18 -21.51 25.27
CA GLU A 175 -25.57 -21.90 25.51
C GLU A 175 -26.44 -20.67 25.74
N LYS A 176 -25.92 -19.69 26.49
CA LYS A 176 -26.65 -18.48 26.86
C LYS A 176 -26.53 -17.36 25.83
N PHE A 177 -25.36 -17.22 25.20
CA PHE A 177 -25.08 -16.13 24.26
C PHE A 177 -24.56 -16.67 22.92
N GLY A 178 -25.04 -16.10 21.81
CA GLY A 178 -24.43 -16.25 20.50
C GLY A 178 -23.59 -15.02 20.16
N VAL A 179 -22.35 -15.21 19.74
CA VAL A 179 -21.52 -14.11 19.20
C VAL A 179 -21.85 -13.95 17.72
N LEU A 180 -22.30 -12.75 17.33
CA LEU A 180 -22.68 -12.42 15.95
C LEU A 180 -21.51 -11.86 15.17
N ASN A 181 -20.81 -10.88 15.75
CA ASN A 181 -19.69 -10.20 15.13
C ASN A 181 -18.69 -9.71 16.19
N CYS A 182 -17.44 -9.56 15.75
CA CYS A 182 -16.37 -8.93 16.52
C CYS A 182 -15.65 -7.93 15.60
N SER A 183 -15.37 -6.73 16.09
CA SER A 183 -14.57 -5.73 15.39
C SER A 183 -13.61 -5.06 16.38
N PRO A 184 -12.29 -5.21 16.23
CA PRO A 184 -11.61 -6.07 15.27
C PRO A 184 -11.87 -7.56 15.54
N GLY A 185 -11.59 -8.40 14.53
CA GLY A 185 -11.63 -9.85 14.70
C GLY A 185 -10.65 -10.33 15.78
N PRO A 186 -10.99 -11.38 16.55
CA PRO A 186 -10.10 -11.94 17.57
C PRO A 186 -8.85 -12.55 16.93
N THR A 187 -7.70 -12.41 17.60
CA THR A 187 -6.44 -13.07 17.22
C THR A 187 -6.55 -14.59 17.33
N LEU A 188 -7.25 -15.07 18.35
CA LEU A 188 -7.45 -16.48 18.61
C LEU A 188 -8.84 -16.73 19.20
N VAL A 189 -9.49 -17.82 18.76
CA VAL A 189 -10.72 -18.33 19.37
C VAL A 189 -10.50 -19.77 19.77
N THR A 190 -10.72 -20.10 21.04
CA THR A 190 -10.61 -21.45 21.56
C THR A 190 -11.94 -21.90 22.18
N GLY A 191 -12.25 -23.18 22.09
CA GLY A 191 -13.48 -23.77 22.64
C GLY A 191 -13.15 -24.78 23.72
N PHE A 192 -13.81 -24.66 24.86
CA PHE A 192 -13.74 -25.60 25.99
C PHE A 192 -15.17 -25.95 26.42
N GLY A 193 -15.68 -27.07 25.89
CA GLY A 193 -17.07 -27.48 26.10
C GLY A 193 -18.05 -26.42 25.60
N GLU A 194 -18.89 -25.93 26.50
CA GLU A 194 -19.91 -24.89 26.24
C GLU A 194 -19.36 -23.45 26.33
N THR A 195 -18.08 -23.27 26.69
CA THR A 195 -17.44 -21.96 26.76
C THR A 195 -16.54 -21.74 25.54
N ARG A 196 -16.69 -20.59 24.89
CA ARG A 196 -15.72 -20.11 23.89
C ARG A 196 -14.94 -18.94 24.45
N VAL A 197 -13.63 -18.98 24.31
CA VAL A 197 -12.71 -17.94 24.74
C VAL A 197 -12.18 -17.21 23.51
N TYR A 198 -12.42 -15.91 23.48
CA TYR A 198 -11.99 -15.01 22.43
C TYR A 198 -10.82 -14.19 22.96
N THR A 199 -9.71 -14.17 22.22
CA THR A 199 -8.49 -13.46 22.62
C THR A 199 -8.10 -12.46 21.54
N TRP A 200 -7.89 -11.21 21.96
CA TRP A 200 -7.28 -10.14 21.17
C TRP A 200 -5.91 -9.83 21.76
N SER A 201 -4.86 -9.95 20.96
CA SER A 201 -3.51 -9.55 21.32
C SER A 201 -3.05 -8.47 20.37
N THR A 202 -2.72 -7.29 20.88
CA THR A 202 -2.32 -6.14 20.07
C THR A 202 -1.47 -5.15 20.83
N MET A 203 -0.74 -4.32 20.08
CA MET A 203 0.06 -3.24 20.63
C MET A 203 -0.82 -2.02 20.89
N LEU A 204 -0.98 -1.67 22.15
CA LEU A 204 -1.68 -0.51 22.66
C LEU A 204 -0.78 0.71 22.59
N ASN A 205 -0.97 1.51 21.54
CA ASN A 205 -0.32 2.83 21.40
C ASN A 205 -1.10 3.90 22.17
N GLU A 206 -2.25 4.31 21.64
CA GLU A 206 -3.13 5.30 22.29
C GLU A 206 -4.38 4.64 22.86
N SER A 207 -5.11 3.91 22.02
CA SER A 207 -6.32 3.22 22.42
C SER A 207 -6.60 1.97 21.60
N LEU A 208 -7.35 1.06 22.20
CA LEU A 208 -7.88 -0.15 21.60
C LEU A 208 -9.39 -0.17 21.80
N VAL A 209 -10.14 -0.30 20.71
CA VAL A 209 -11.60 -0.42 20.73
C VAL A 209 -12.00 -1.80 20.23
N ILE A 210 -12.69 -2.58 21.07
CA ILE A 210 -13.23 -3.90 20.74
C ILE A 210 -14.74 -3.84 20.84
N ARG A 211 -15.42 -4.08 19.71
CA ARG A 211 -16.87 -4.18 19.59
C ARG A 211 -17.25 -5.64 19.42
N VAL A 212 -18.15 -6.13 20.26
CA VAL A 212 -18.68 -7.49 20.18
C VAL A 212 -20.20 -7.43 20.20
N GLY A 213 -20.81 -7.98 19.16
CA GLY A 213 -22.26 -8.16 19.07
C GLY A 213 -22.67 -9.54 19.57
N PHE A 214 -23.62 -9.57 20.48
CA PHE A 214 -24.20 -10.77 21.07
C PHE A 214 -25.68 -10.87 20.74
N VAL A 215 -26.18 -12.10 20.64
CA VAL A 215 -27.60 -12.44 20.73
C VAL A 215 -27.84 -13.27 21.97
N VAL A 216 -28.85 -12.90 22.75
CA VAL A 216 -29.25 -13.69 23.93
C VAL A 216 -30.02 -14.91 23.45
N LYS A 217 -29.49 -16.11 23.65
CA LYS A 217 -30.14 -17.37 23.25
C LYS A 217 -31.05 -17.93 24.33
N LYS A 218 -30.56 -17.91 25.58
CA LYS A 218 -31.21 -18.57 26.70
C LYS A 218 -30.93 -17.83 27.99
N THR A 219 -31.98 -17.66 28.79
CA THR A 219 -31.91 -17.15 30.17
C THR A 219 -32.09 -18.30 31.16
N SER A 220 -31.61 -18.11 32.39
CA SER A 220 -31.79 -19.08 33.47
C SER A 220 -33.26 -19.16 33.92
N MET A 221 -33.57 -20.09 34.83
CA MET A 221 -34.90 -20.19 35.45
C MET A 221 -35.33 -18.92 36.21
N TRP A 222 -34.38 -18.05 36.56
CA TRP A 222 -34.62 -16.76 37.21
C TRP A 222 -34.75 -15.60 36.21
N GLY A 223 -34.74 -15.89 34.91
CA GLY A 223 -34.84 -14.90 33.84
C GLY A 223 -33.58 -14.06 33.65
N ASP A 224 -32.43 -14.55 34.12
CA ASP A 224 -31.13 -13.87 34.04
C ASP A 224 -30.10 -14.66 33.21
N ALA A 225 -29.15 -13.95 32.59
CA ALA A 225 -28.00 -14.53 31.93
C ALA A 225 -26.77 -13.66 32.22
N CYS A 226 -25.70 -14.26 32.74
CA CYS A 226 -24.48 -13.54 33.09
C CYS A 226 -23.45 -13.61 31.97
N LEU A 227 -23.10 -12.46 31.42
CA LEU A 227 -21.96 -12.27 30.55
C LEU A 227 -20.76 -11.89 31.43
N GLN A 228 -19.79 -12.80 31.53
CA GLN A 228 -18.59 -12.57 32.34
C GLN A 228 -17.82 -11.35 31.83
N SER A 229 -17.17 -10.63 32.73
CA SER A 229 -16.30 -9.51 32.33
C SER A 229 -15.10 -9.99 31.50
N PRO A 230 -14.69 -9.24 30.46
CA PRO A 230 -13.42 -9.51 29.79
C PRO A 230 -12.25 -9.30 30.78
N GLN A 231 -11.25 -10.16 30.68
CA GLN A 231 -9.95 -10.01 31.35
C GLN A 231 -9.03 -9.21 30.43
N ILE A 232 -8.47 -8.11 30.95
CA ILE A 232 -7.56 -7.24 30.20
C ILE A 232 -6.22 -7.26 30.94
N ASP A 233 -5.22 -7.87 30.30
CA ASP A 233 -3.86 -7.92 30.81
C ASP A 233 -2.97 -7.01 29.94
N ILE A 234 -2.25 -6.09 30.58
CA ILE A 234 -1.27 -5.23 29.93
C ILE A 234 0.11 -5.59 30.47
N VAL A 235 1.03 -5.92 29.56
CA VAL A 235 2.40 -6.31 29.91
C VAL A 235 3.25 -5.04 29.92
N LEU A 236 3.95 -4.80 31.03
CA LEU A 236 4.84 -3.65 31.19
C LEU A 236 6.32 -3.97 30.89
N ASP A 237 6.63 -5.24 30.62
CA ASP A 237 7.96 -5.66 30.16
C ASP A 237 8.20 -5.16 28.72
N PRO A 238 9.15 -4.23 28.50
CA PRO A 238 9.38 -3.62 27.20
C PRO A 238 10.28 -4.45 26.28
N SER A 239 10.90 -5.53 26.76
CA SER A 239 11.94 -6.27 26.03
C SER A 239 11.55 -6.70 24.62
N SER A 240 10.35 -7.29 24.47
CA SER A 240 9.82 -7.71 23.17
C SER A 240 9.33 -6.55 22.28
N MET A 241 9.03 -5.40 22.88
CA MET A 241 8.55 -4.22 22.17
C MET A 241 9.69 -3.37 21.65
N LEU A 242 10.79 -3.29 22.40
CA LEU A 242 12.01 -2.59 22.00
C LEU A 242 12.58 -3.20 20.72
N THR A 243 12.71 -4.53 20.66
CA THR A 243 13.17 -5.20 19.44
C THR A 243 12.21 -4.95 18.27
N SER A 244 10.91 -5.10 18.50
CA SER A 244 9.90 -4.89 17.45
C SER A 244 9.87 -3.43 16.93
N ILE A 245 10.08 -2.43 17.78
CA ILE A 245 10.09 -1.03 17.36
C ILE A 245 11.39 -0.67 16.65
N GLU A 246 12.53 -1.22 17.08
CA GLU A 246 13.82 -1.06 16.40
C GLU A 246 13.79 -1.67 14.99
N ASP A 247 13.21 -2.85 14.83
CA ASP A 247 13.01 -3.49 13.53
C ASP A 247 12.10 -2.63 12.63
N SER A 248 11.02 -2.08 13.21
CA SER A 248 10.08 -1.21 12.48
C SER A 248 10.72 0.11 12.05
N ILE A 249 11.55 0.73 12.90
CA ILE A 249 12.33 1.93 12.60
C ILE A 249 13.30 1.62 11.45
N THR A 250 14.06 0.53 11.56
CA THR A 250 15.04 0.14 10.54
C THR A 250 14.37 -0.11 9.19
N GLY A 251 13.26 -0.85 9.16
CA GLY A 251 12.51 -1.11 7.92
C GLY A 251 11.92 0.16 7.28
N LEU A 252 11.48 1.13 8.09
CA LEU A 252 11.04 2.44 7.58
C LEU A 252 12.19 3.28 7.05
N GLU A 253 13.35 3.29 7.70
CA GLU A 253 14.54 3.98 7.22
C GLU A 253 15.02 3.41 5.87
N GLU A 254 15.01 2.09 5.71
CA GLU A 254 15.33 1.43 4.45
C GLU A 254 14.32 1.78 3.36
N SER A 255 13.02 1.80 3.70
CA SER A 255 11.96 2.19 2.76
C SER A 255 12.12 3.64 2.30
N LEU A 256 12.45 4.57 3.21
CA LEU A 256 12.71 5.97 2.88
C LEU A 256 13.92 6.14 1.96
N ARG A 257 15.03 5.41 2.23
CA ARG A 257 16.20 5.40 1.34
C ARG A 257 15.86 4.86 -0.05
N ALA A 258 15.04 3.82 -0.13
CA ALA A 258 14.58 3.29 -1.42
C ALA A 258 13.75 4.33 -2.20
N LEU A 259 12.86 5.06 -1.52
CA LEU A 259 12.09 6.15 -2.12
C LEU A 259 12.99 7.30 -2.63
N GLU A 260 14.03 7.67 -1.88
CA GLU A 260 15.02 8.66 -2.32
C GLU A 260 15.77 8.22 -3.59
N LEU A 261 16.12 6.95 -3.68
CA LEU A 261 16.74 6.40 -4.89
C LEU A 261 15.79 6.45 -6.09
N ILE A 262 14.51 6.11 -5.89
CA ILE A 262 13.48 6.18 -6.94
C ILE A 262 13.29 7.62 -7.40
N GLU A 263 13.23 8.58 -6.48
CA GLU A 263 13.12 10.02 -6.77
C GLU A 263 14.30 10.49 -7.63
N CYS A 264 15.53 10.14 -7.24
CA CYS A 264 16.74 10.51 -7.96
C CYS A 264 16.83 9.87 -9.36
N LEU A 265 16.54 8.57 -9.46
CA LEU A 265 16.49 7.85 -10.74
C LEU A 265 15.43 8.40 -11.67
N SER A 266 14.25 8.72 -11.14
CA SER A 266 13.14 9.24 -11.93
C SER A 266 13.41 10.66 -12.40
N SER A 267 14.03 11.51 -11.57
CA SER A 267 14.49 12.84 -11.99
C SER A 267 15.44 12.77 -13.17
N ASN A 268 16.49 11.94 -13.06
CA ASN A 268 17.47 11.75 -14.15
C ASN A 268 16.83 11.18 -15.41
N THR A 269 15.91 10.23 -15.26
CA THR A 269 15.18 9.64 -16.40
C THR A 269 14.31 10.67 -17.09
N THR A 270 13.63 11.52 -16.32
CA THR A 270 12.76 12.59 -16.83
C THR A 270 13.58 13.61 -17.62
N GLU A 271 14.76 13.99 -17.13
CA GLU A 271 15.66 14.89 -17.84
C GLU A 271 16.17 14.27 -19.16
N ALA A 272 16.56 12.99 -19.13
CA ALA A 272 16.99 12.26 -20.33
C ALA A 272 15.87 12.17 -21.38
N LEU A 273 14.63 11.89 -20.95
CA LEU A 273 13.46 11.85 -21.82
C LEU A 273 13.14 13.22 -22.42
N LYS A 274 13.21 14.31 -21.64
CA LYS A 274 13.07 15.69 -22.15
C LYS A 274 14.13 16.01 -23.21
N MET A 275 15.38 15.59 -22.99
CA MET A 275 16.44 15.74 -23.98
C MET A 275 16.13 14.95 -25.26
N MET A 276 15.67 13.71 -25.14
CA MET A 276 15.29 12.88 -26.29
C MET A 276 14.13 13.49 -27.09
N SER A 277 13.09 14.00 -26.40
CA SER A 277 11.99 14.75 -27.02
C SER A 277 12.51 15.97 -27.81
N SER A 278 13.43 16.74 -27.22
CA SER A 278 14.05 17.88 -27.91
C SER A 278 14.85 17.45 -29.14
N VAL A 279 15.60 16.35 -29.07
CA VAL A 279 16.36 15.82 -30.22
C VAL A 279 15.40 15.38 -31.34
N LEU A 280 14.30 14.71 -31.00
CA LEU A 280 13.29 14.28 -31.97
C LEU A 280 12.57 15.45 -32.63
N LYS A 281 12.25 16.51 -31.88
CA LYS A 281 11.69 17.76 -32.46
C LYS A 281 12.65 18.42 -33.44
N ASN A 282 13.94 18.46 -33.10
CA ASN A 282 14.98 19.00 -33.99
C ASN A 282 15.16 18.13 -35.23
N LEU A 283 15.13 16.80 -35.07
CA LEU A 283 15.16 15.84 -36.18
C LEU A 283 13.96 16.03 -37.11
N SER A 284 12.75 16.16 -36.54
CA SER A 284 11.52 16.43 -37.29
C SER A 284 11.65 17.68 -38.15
N THR A 285 12.07 18.80 -37.54
CA THR A 285 12.28 20.07 -38.24
C THR A 285 13.33 19.95 -39.35
N SER A 286 14.42 19.23 -39.08
CA SER A 286 15.51 19.04 -40.04
C SER A 286 15.07 18.19 -41.23
N MET A 287 14.31 17.13 -40.99
CA MET A 287 13.78 16.25 -42.04
C MET A 287 12.74 16.95 -42.91
N LEU A 288 11.90 17.80 -42.33
CA LEU A 288 11.00 18.69 -43.07
C LEU A 288 11.77 19.67 -43.98
N ASN A 289 12.86 20.25 -43.49
CA ASN A 289 13.70 21.10 -44.32
C ASN A 289 14.38 20.30 -45.46
N TYR A 290 14.82 19.08 -45.18
CA TYR A 290 15.39 18.20 -46.21
C TYR A 290 14.36 17.78 -47.25
N SER A 291 13.12 17.49 -46.87
CA SER A 291 12.07 17.15 -47.84
C SER A 291 11.83 18.28 -48.83
N VAL A 292 11.71 19.53 -48.33
CA VAL A 292 11.55 20.72 -49.18
C VAL A 292 12.73 20.89 -50.15
N LEU A 293 13.97 20.69 -49.68
CA LEU A 293 15.15 20.76 -50.53
C LEU A 293 15.16 19.64 -51.59
N LEU A 294 14.86 18.41 -51.21
CA LEU A 294 14.78 17.26 -52.11
C LEU A 294 13.72 17.48 -53.18
N ARG A 295 12.55 18.00 -52.81
CA ARG A 295 11.47 18.35 -53.73
C ARG A 295 11.88 19.45 -54.70
N SER A 296 12.56 20.49 -54.20
CA SER A 296 13.11 21.55 -55.06
C SER A 296 14.15 21.01 -56.05
N CYS A 297 15.03 20.09 -55.62
CA CYS A 297 15.99 19.44 -56.50
C CYS A 297 15.29 18.56 -57.53
N ALA A 298 14.24 17.83 -57.14
CA ALA A 298 13.43 17.02 -58.04
C ALA A 298 12.82 17.87 -59.17
N ASP A 299 12.23 19.02 -58.82
CA ASP A 299 11.66 19.96 -59.77
C ASP A 299 12.72 20.49 -60.77
N ILE A 300 13.93 20.78 -60.29
CA ILE A 300 15.05 21.24 -61.14
C ILE A 300 15.51 20.12 -62.07
N SER A 301 15.68 18.90 -61.56
CA SER A 301 16.05 17.73 -62.37
C SER A 301 15.00 17.43 -63.44
N LEU A 302 13.71 17.58 -63.11
CA LEU A 302 12.62 17.36 -64.05
C LEU A 302 12.59 18.43 -65.15
N LYS A 303 12.82 19.71 -64.79
CA LYS A 303 13.00 20.79 -65.78
C LYS A 303 14.21 20.55 -66.67
N ALA A 304 15.35 20.16 -66.10
CA ALA A 304 16.55 19.84 -66.86
C ALA A 304 16.31 18.67 -67.82
N SER A 305 15.60 17.62 -67.36
CA SER A 305 15.18 16.50 -68.20
C SER A 305 14.34 16.97 -69.40
N GLY A 306 13.38 17.86 -69.18
CA GLY A 306 12.58 18.48 -70.24
C GLY A 306 13.42 19.27 -71.25
N SER A 307 14.31 20.14 -70.77
CA SER A 307 15.20 20.92 -71.64
C SER A 307 16.17 20.06 -72.45
N LEU A 308 16.70 18.98 -71.86
CA LEU A 308 17.55 18.02 -72.56
C LEU A 308 16.78 17.25 -73.62
N ARG A 309 15.52 16.90 -73.36
CA ARG A 309 14.62 16.28 -74.35
C ARG A 309 14.40 17.20 -75.55
N GLU A 310 14.07 18.46 -75.29
CA GLU A 310 13.87 19.46 -76.35
C GLU A 310 15.16 19.70 -77.16
N GLY A 311 16.31 19.75 -76.48
CA GLY A 311 17.62 19.82 -77.12
C GLY A 311 17.89 18.63 -78.03
N SER A 312 17.57 17.42 -77.57
CA SER A 312 17.68 16.18 -78.36
C SER A 312 16.82 16.25 -79.63
N GLU A 313 15.57 16.66 -79.52
CA GLU A 313 14.66 16.81 -80.67
C GLU A 313 15.21 17.80 -81.71
N LYS A 314 15.72 18.95 -81.26
CA LYS A 314 16.36 19.96 -82.15
C LYS A 314 17.63 19.42 -82.79
N SER A 315 18.46 18.67 -82.06
CA SER A 315 19.65 18.02 -82.61
C SER A 315 19.29 16.99 -83.69
N TYR A 316 18.26 16.17 -83.47
CA TYR A 316 17.77 15.25 -84.50
C TYR A 316 17.23 15.99 -85.74
N GLU A 317 16.51 17.09 -85.55
CA GLU A 317 16.02 17.92 -86.66
C GLU A 317 17.16 18.55 -87.46
N LEU A 318 18.17 19.09 -86.77
CA LEU A 318 19.36 19.67 -87.40
C LEU A 318 20.16 18.61 -88.16
N SER A 319 20.39 17.42 -87.57
CA SER A 319 21.04 16.30 -88.23
C SER A 319 20.29 15.86 -89.52
N ARG A 320 18.96 15.79 -89.48
CA ARG A 320 18.15 15.51 -90.69
C ARG A 320 18.31 16.59 -91.75
N THR A 321 18.43 17.85 -91.34
CA THR A 321 18.62 18.99 -92.26
C THR A 321 20.01 18.96 -92.89
N LEU A 322 21.07 18.76 -92.09
CA LEU A 322 22.44 18.59 -92.59
C LEU A 322 22.55 17.38 -93.52
N SER A 323 21.88 16.26 -93.20
CA SER A 323 21.81 15.09 -94.08
C SER A 323 21.15 15.39 -95.44
N LYS A 324 20.15 16.28 -95.48
CA LYS A 324 19.54 16.74 -96.73
C LYS A 324 20.50 17.62 -97.52
N ILE A 325 21.13 18.59 -96.86
CA ILE A 325 22.14 19.48 -97.47
C ILE A 325 23.29 18.66 -98.05
N SER A 326 23.85 17.71 -97.30
CA SER A 326 24.89 16.79 -97.79
C SER A 326 24.41 16.02 -99.02
N ARG A 327 23.17 15.52 -99.04
CA ARG A 327 22.62 14.81 -100.20
C ARG A 327 22.50 15.72 -101.44
N GLU A 328 22.02 16.93 -101.25
CA GLU A 328 21.92 17.94 -102.32
C GLU A 328 23.30 18.36 -102.83
N ALA A 329 24.25 18.58 -101.93
CA ALA A 329 25.62 18.91 -102.27
C ALA A 329 26.36 17.73 -102.97
N LYS A 330 26.10 16.48 -102.59
CA LYS A 330 26.57 15.29 -103.33
C LYS A 330 25.99 15.21 -104.75
N TYR A 331 24.74 15.63 -104.94
CA TYR A 331 24.16 15.77 -106.27
C TYR A 331 24.91 16.85 -107.09
N PHE A 332 25.26 17.98 -106.47
CA PHE A 332 26.10 19.00 -107.10
C PHE A 332 27.54 18.53 -107.38
N ILE A 333 28.15 17.65 -106.57
CA ILE A 333 29.43 16.99 -106.89
C ILE A 333 29.26 16.06 -108.11
N GLY A 334 28.12 15.36 -108.22
CA GLY A 334 27.79 14.60 -109.43
C GLY A 334 27.75 15.48 -110.68
N LEU A 335 27.09 16.64 -110.58
CA LEU A 335 27.10 17.68 -111.61
C LEU A 335 28.49 18.27 -111.87
N LYS A 336 29.32 18.47 -110.84
CA LYS A 336 30.72 18.91 -110.97
C LYS A 336 31.48 17.95 -111.88
N ARG A 337 31.33 16.65 -111.64
CA ARG A 337 32.01 15.61 -112.40
C ARG A 337 31.53 15.54 -113.86
N GLU A 338 30.23 15.79 -114.10
CA GLU A 338 29.69 16.00 -115.45
C GLU A 338 30.25 17.29 -116.09
N LEU A 339 30.38 18.37 -115.32
CA LEU A 339 30.96 19.65 -115.77
C LEU A 339 32.47 19.55 -116.03
N GLU A 340 33.20 18.72 -115.29
CA GLU A 340 34.62 18.42 -115.50
C GLU A 340 34.85 17.64 -116.79
N GLU A 341 33.90 16.78 -117.17
CA GLU A 341 33.88 16.12 -118.49
C GLU A 341 33.69 17.14 -119.63
N TYR A 342 32.92 18.21 -119.38
CA TYR A 342 32.84 19.40 -120.22
C TYR A 342 33.97 20.43 -119.98
N SER A 343 34.82 20.26 -118.97
CA SER A 343 35.87 21.24 -118.66
C SER A 343 36.98 21.23 -119.71
N GLY A 344 37.16 20.11 -120.42
CA GLY A 344 37.98 20.09 -121.64
C GLY A 344 37.41 21.01 -122.73
N GLU A 345 36.08 21.20 -122.78
CA GLU A 345 35.44 22.17 -123.67
C GLU A 345 35.49 23.60 -123.09
N VAL A 346 35.41 23.79 -121.78
CA VAL A 346 35.55 25.11 -121.13
C VAL A 346 36.99 25.63 -121.18
N GLU A 347 38.00 24.78 -120.98
CA GLU A 347 39.41 25.08 -121.21
C GLU A 347 39.69 25.29 -122.70
N ALA A 348 39.06 24.52 -123.59
CA ALA A 348 39.12 24.80 -125.03
C ALA A 348 38.43 26.12 -125.40
N VAL A 349 37.35 26.54 -124.72
CA VAL A 349 36.71 27.85 -124.91
C VAL A 349 37.57 28.97 -124.32
N LEU A 350 38.25 28.75 -123.19
CA LEU A 350 39.23 29.68 -122.64
C LEU A 350 40.45 29.82 -123.56
N GLU A 351 40.98 28.72 -124.09
CA GLU A 351 42.03 28.73 -125.12
C GLU A 351 41.53 29.36 -126.42
N TYR A 352 40.31 29.07 -126.88
CA TYR A 352 39.72 29.73 -128.06
C TYR A 352 39.51 31.23 -127.83
N LEU A 353 39.21 31.67 -126.60
CA LEU A 353 39.07 33.08 -126.24
C LEU A 353 40.43 33.78 -126.09
N ASP A 354 41.47 33.06 -125.71
CA ASP A 354 42.86 33.54 -125.71
C ASP A 354 43.43 33.56 -127.15
N GLU A 355 43.12 32.56 -127.98
CA GLU A 355 43.44 32.56 -129.42
C GLU A 355 42.64 33.63 -130.19
N LEU A 356 41.37 33.88 -129.84
CA LEU A 356 40.58 34.99 -130.38
C LEU A 356 41.19 36.35 -130.01
N GLU A 357 41.80 36.48 -128.83
CA GLU A 357 42.52 37.69 -128.42
C GLU A 357 43.79 37.89 -129.28
N GLU A 358 44.53 36.82 -129.55
CA GLU A 358 45.69 36.84 -130.45
C GLU A 358 45.27 37.19 -131.90
N TYR A 359 44.16 36.64 -132.40
CA TYR A 359 43.62 36.98 -133.72
C TYR A 359 42.97 38.38 -133.80
N LEU A 360 42.28 38.84 -132.76
CA LEU A 360 41.67 40.18 -132.71
C LEU A 360 42.72 41.29 -132.60
N SER A 361 43.89 40.98 -132.04
CA SER A 361 45.04 41.90 -132.05
C SER A 361 45.64 42.13 -133.45
N GLU A 362 45.34 41.26 -134.42
CA GLU A 362 45.79 41.35 -135.82
C GLU A 362 44.73 41.89 -136.81
N VAL A 363 43.47 42.09 -136.41
CA VAL A 363 42.37 42.55 -137.30
C VAL A 363 41.82 43.91 -136.89
N ASN A 364 41.64 44.80 -137.88
CA ASN A 364 41.26 46.21 -137.73
C ASN A 364 39.78 46.41 -137.30
N VAL A 365 39.46 46.08 -136.05
CA VAL A 365 38.15 46.29 -135.39
C VAL A 365 38.16 47.63 -134.62
N SER A 366 37.00 48.28 -134.48
CA SER A 366 36.88 49.57 -133.81
C SER A 366 37.16 49.46 -132.30
N GLN A 367 37.93 50.42 -131.75
CA GLN A 367 38.53 50.33 -130.41
C GLN A 367 37.50 50.24 -129.25
N SER A 368 36.25 50.71 -129.43
CA SER A 368 35.23 50.69 -128.37
C SER A 368 34.46 49.36 -128.25
N GLU A 369 34.31 48.60 -129.35
CA GLU A 369 33.64 47.28 -129.31
C GLU A 369 34.59 46.19 -128.76
N LEU A 370 35.91 46.40 -128.91
CA LEU A 370 36.95 45.50 -128.40
C LEU A 370 37.08 45.60 -126.86
N GLU A 371 37.00 46.81 -126.30
CA GLU A 371 37.04 47.01 -124.84
C GLU A 371 35.80 46.44 -124.13
N GLU A 372 34.61 46.50 -124.74
CA GLU A 372 33.37 45.93 -124.17
C GLU A 372 33.41 44.40 -124.16
N LEU A 373 33.87 43.76 -125.25
CA LEU A 373 34.05 42.30 -125.34
C LEU A 373 35.15 41.77 -124.41
N LEU A 374 36.26 42.51 -124.24
CA LEU A 374 37.31 42.15 -123.29
C LEU A 374 36.82 42.25 -121.83
N CYS A 375 35.97 43.24 -121.53
CA CYS A 375 35.38 43.39 -120.19
C CYS A 375 34.34 42.29 -119.91
N GLU A 376 33.51 41.91 -120.89
CA GLU A 376 32.61 40.74 -120.78
C GLU A 376 33.40 39.42 -120.65
N LYS A 377 34.52 39.25 -121.37
CA LYS A 377 35.43 38.11 -121.22
C LYS A 377 35.98 38.04 -119.80
N GLU A 378 36.59 39.12 -119.29
CA GLU A 378 37.13 39.15 -117.92
C GLU A 378 36.05 38.84 -116.88
N TYR A 379 34.82 39.33 -117.06
CA TYR A 379 33.69 39.00 -116.19
C TYR A 379 33.31 37.51 -116.24
N ILE A 380 33.25 36.90 -117.44
CA ILE A 380 32.93 35.47 -117.61
C ILE A 380 34.04 34.59 -117.03
N VAL A 381 35.31 34.94 -117.26
CA VAL A 381 36.47 34.22 -116.74
C VAL A 381 36.50 34.29 -115.20
N GLU A 382 36.25 35.47 -114.64
CA GLU A 382 36.20 35.64 -113.19
C GLU A 382 35.04 34.84 -112.57
N LYS A 383 33.85 34.85 -113.20
CA LYS A 383 32.70 34.06 -112.74
C LYS A 383 32.94 32.55 -112.85
N LEU A 384 33.64 32.09 -113.90
CA LEU A 384 34.04 30.69 -114.04
C LEU A 384 35.11 30.29 -113.00
N ARG A 385 36.07 31.17 -112.69
CA ARG A 385 37.04 30.94 -111.60
C ARG A 385 36.36 30.90 -110.23
N GLU A 386 35.43 31.81 -109.96
CA GLU A 386 34.60 31.78 -108.74
C GLU A 386 33.81 30.47 -108.64
N LEU A 387 33.17 30.03 -109.74
CA LEU A 387 32.40 28.79 -109.78
C LEU A 387 33.28 27.55 -109.55
N LYS A 388 34.46 27.49 -110.20
CA LYS A 388 35.45 26.42 -110.02
C LYS A 388 35.97 26.38 -108.58
N SER A 389 36.29 27.54 -108.00
CA SER A 389 36.69 27.64 -106.59
C SER A 389 35.59 27.17 -105.61
N ILE A 390 34.31 27.46 -105.91
CA ILE A 390 33.17 26.97 -105.12
C ILE A 390 32.99 25.46 -105.28
N LEU A 391 33.15 24.91 -106.48
CA LEU A 391 33.06 23.48 -106.79
C LEU A 391 34.22 22.68 -106.17
N ASP A 392 35.43 23.22 -106.15
CA ASP A 392 36.60 22.60 -105.52
C ASP A 392 36.44 22.51 -103.99
N ARG A 393 35.79 23.52 -103.39
CA ARG A 393 35.47 23.52 -101.95
C ARG A 393 34.24 22.69 -101.60
N LEU A 394 33.47 22.25 -102.58
CA LEU A 394 32.20 21.55 -102.36
C LEU A 394 32.39 20.15 -101.78
N GLU A 395 33.48 19.46 -102.15
CA GLU A 395 33.85 18.14 -101.59
C GLU A 395 34.18 18.24 -100.09
N GLU A 396 35.00 19.22 -99.72
CA GLU A 396 35.33 19.53 -98.32
C GLU A 396 34.07 19.90 -97.53
N ILE A 397 33.20 20.75 -98.09
CA ILE A 397 31.91 21.13 -97.47
C ILE A 397 31.00 19.91 -97.27
N VAL A 398 30.96 18.97 -98.20
CA VAL A 398 30.13 17.75 -98.07
C VAL A 398 30.65 16.86 -96.95
N GLU A 399 31.97 16.65 -96.88
CA GLU A 399 32.60 15.85 -95.83
C GLU A 399 32.33 16.47 -94.44
N ASP A 400 32.54 17.78 -94.31
CA ASP A 400 32.26 18.55 -93.09
C ASP A 400 30.78 18.49 -92.68
N VAL A 401 29.84 18.60 -93.64
CA VAL A 401 28.39 18.55 -93.37
C VAL A 401 27.93 17.15 -92.99
N ASP A 402 28.50 16.09 -93.58
CA ASP A 402 28.22 14.71 -93.19
C ASP A 402 28.74 14.40 -91.79
N GLU A 403 29.97 14.81 -91.47
CA GLU A 403 30.54 14.66 -90.13
C GLU A 403 29.72 15.44 -89.10
N ALA A 404 29.37 16.71 -89.40
CA ALA A 404 28.51 17.52 -88.55
C ALA A 404 27.13 16.88 -88.35
N SER A 405 26.56 16.24 -89.38
CA SER A 405 25.29 15.52 -89.30
C SER A 405 25.36 14.33 -88.32
N ILE A 406 26.43 13.53 -88.40
CA ILE A 406 26.67 12.37 -87.53
C ILE A 406 26.87 12.84 -86.08
N LEU A 407 27.76 13.80 -85.84
CA LEU A 407 28.03 14.36 -84.52
C LEU A 407 26.77 14.98 -83.89
N THR A 408 25.94 15.66 -84.69
CA THR A 408 24.68 16.23 -84.19
C THR A 408 23.66 15.15 -83.83
N ARG A 409 23.63 14.02 -84.56
CA ARG A 409 22.80 12.87 -84.20
C ARG A 409 23.26 12.23 -82.89
N GLU A 410 24.56 12.00 -82.74
CA GLU A 410 25.15 11.46 -81.50
C GLU A 410 24.90 12.39 -80.31
N LEU A 411 25.00 13.71 -80.51
CA LEU A 411 24.58 14.69 -79.52
C LEU A 411 23.10 14.53 -79.14
N GLY A 412 22.22 14.34 -80.12
CA GLY A 412 20.80 14.07 -79.90
C GLY A 412 20.56 12.83 -79.02
N GLU A 413 21.24 11.72 -79.33
CA GLU A 413 21.17 10.47 -78.56
C GLU A 413 21.66 10.66 -77.12
N LYS A 414 22.79 11.37 -76.94
CA LYS A 414 23.37 11.63 -75.60
C LYS A 414 22.51 12.57 -74.75
N LEU A 415 21.86 13.55 -75.37
CA LEU A 415 20.91 14.45 -74.70
C LEU A 415 19.65 13.69 -74.27
N GLU A 416 19.15 12.77 -75.09
CA GLU A 416 18.01 11.91 -74.76
C GLU A 416 18.32 10.97 -73.60
N GLU A 417 19.48 10.31 -73.62
CA GLU A 417 19.97 9.46 -72.53
C GLU A 417 20.08 10.25 -71.22
N SER A 418 20.69 11.45 -71.28
CA SER A 418 20.84 12.34 -70.13
C SER A 418 19.49 12.84 -69.60
N SER A 419 18.53 13.12 -70.49
CA SER A 419 17.15 13.45 -70.13
C SER A 419 16.50 12.32 -69.33
N GLY A 420 16.68 11.08 -69.77
CA GLY A 420 16.21 9.88 -69.06
C GLY A 420 16.78 9.76 -67.64
N TYR A 421 18.10 9.93 -67.48
CA TYR A 421 18.73 9.90 -66.15
C TYR A 421 18.23 11.02 -65.24
N MET A 422 18.04 12.24 -65.76
CA MET A 422 17.50 13.35 -64.96
C MET A 422 16.05 13.13 -64.55
N GLY A 423 15.24 12.50 -65.41
CA GLY A 423 13.88 12.09 -65.07
C GLY A 423 13.87 11.05 -63.94
N GLN A 424 14.74 10.04 -64.00
CA GLN A 424 14.88 9.03 -62.93
C GLN A 424 15.35 9.65 -61.61
N LEU A 425 16.34 10.54 -61.67
CA LEU A 425 16.82 11.27 -60.50
C LEU A 425 15.70 12.10 -59.86
N ALA A 426 14.88 12.78 -60.65
CA ALA A 426 13.74 13.53 -60.14
C ALA A 426 12.75 12.64 -59.36
N VAL A 427 12.43 11.45 -59.89
CA VAL A 427 11.55 10.48 -59.19
C VAL A 427 12.18 10.00 -57.87
N LEU A 428 13.47 9.67 -57.87
CA LEU A 428 14.17 9.26 -56.65
C LEU A 428 14.18 10.38 -55.59
N LEU A 429 14.36 11.63 -56.01
CA LEU A 429 14.34 12.79 -55.12
C LEU A 429 12.95 13.06 -54.54
N TYR A 430 11.86 12.88 -55.32
CA TYR A 430 10.51 12.95 -54.77
C TYR A 430 10.25 11.85 -53.74
N ASN A 431 10.62 10.60 -54.04
CA ASN A 431 10.44 9.50 -53.08
C ASN A 431 11.24 9.73 -51.79
N ALA A 432 12.46 10.26 -51.90
CA ALA A 432 13.27 10.63 -50.74
C ALA A 432 12.66 11.79 -49.95
N SER A 433 12.02 12.75 -50.62
CA SER A 433 11.26 13.83 -49.99
C SER A 433 10.09 13.28 -49.17
N ASP A 434 9.28 12.39 -49.76
CA ASP A 434 8.13 11.79 -49.08
C ASP A 434 8.56 10.98 -47.85
N MET A 435 9.65 10.21 -47.97
CA MET A 435 10.22 9.47 -46.83
C MET A 435 10.75 10.41 -45.73
N ALA A 436 11.34 11.56 -46.11
CA ALA A 436 11.78 12.57 -45.14
C ALA A 436 10.58 13.22 -44.43
N GLU A 437 9.47 13.49 -45.10
CA GLU A 437 8.23 13.97 -44.48
C GLU A 437 7.65 12.95 -43.49
N GLU A 438 7.61 11.67 -43.88
CA GLU A 438 7.13 10.59 -43.01
C GLU A 438 8.00 10.45 -41.75
N LEU A 439 9.33 10.49 -41.90
CA LEU A 439 10.26 10.49 -40.76
C LEU A 439 10.07 11.72 -39.87
N ALA A 440 9.77 12.88 -40.46
CA ALA A 440 9.52 14.10 -39.71
C ALA A 440 8.24 13.99 -38.86
N LEU A 441 7.17 13.42 -39.42
CA LEU A 441 5.91 13.15 -38.71
C LEU A 441 6.13 12.17 -37.56
N ASN A 442 6.75 11.02 -37.82
CA ASN A 442 7.02 10.01 -36.79
C ASN A 442 7.88 10.56 -35.65
N ALA A 443 8.92 11.34 -35.97
CA ALA A 443 9.75 11.97 -34.95
C ALA A 443 8.95 12.97 -34.09
N SER A 444 8.02 13.72 -34.69
CA SER A 444 7.15 14.64 -33.95
C SER A 444 6.16 13.88 -33.05
N GLU A 445 5.56 12.80 -33.54
CA GLU A 445 4.65 11.97 -32.76
C GLU A 445 5.34 11.34 -31.55
N TRP A 446 6.53 10.74 -31.74
CA TRP A 446 7.32 10.18 -30.64
C TRP A 446 7.75 11.24 -29.63
N ALA A 447 8.11 12.45 -30.08
CA ALA A 447 8.43 13.52 -29.16
C ALA A 447 7.23 13.92 -28.29
N SER A 448 6.02 13.97 -28.89
CA SER A 448 4.78 14.25 -28.17
C SER A 448 4.43 13.15 -27.17
N GLU A 449 4.60 11.88 -27.54
CA GLU A 449 4.36 10.76 -26.63
C GLU A 449 5.33 10.79 -25.44
N ILE A 450 6.62 11.07 -25.70
CA ILE A 450 7.62 11.22 -24.64
C ILE A 450 7.24 12.37 -23.69
N ASP A 451 6.81 13.52 -24.21
CA ASP A 451 6.38 14.64 -23.37
C ASP A 451 5.18 14.27 -22.48
N GLU A 452 4.20 13.55 -23.01
CA GLU A 452 3.05 13.08 -22.23
C GLU A 452 3.47 12.09 -21.13
N LYS A 453 4.36 11.15 -21.43
CA LYS A 453 4.89 10.21 -20.42
C LYS A 453 5.71 10.93 -19.35
N VAL A 454 6.48 11.95 -19.72
CA VAL A 454 7.23 12.79 -18.79
C VAL A 454 6.28 13.46 -17.79
N LEU A 455 5.17 14.05 -18.24
CA LEU A 455 4.17 14.65 -17.35
C LEU A 455 3.58 13.63 -16.38
N LEU A 456 3.29 12.42 -16.85
CA LEU A 456 2.76 11.35 -16.00
C LEU A 456 3.78 10.89 -14.95
N ILE A 457 5.07 10.82 -15.30
CA ILE A 457 6.15 10.51 -14.35
C ILE A 457 6.24 11.62 -13.29
N GLU A 458 6.20 12.89 -13.68
CA GLU A 458 6.22 14.02 -12.75
C GLU A 458 5.03 14.00 -11.78
N GLU A 459 3.83 13.69 -12.26
CA GLU A 459 2.64 13.51 -11.42
C GLU A 459 2.84 12.39 -10.39
N LYS A 460 3.34 11.22 -10.82
CA LYS A 460 3.59 10.10 -9.90
C LYS A 460 4.70 10.40 -8.90
N LEU A 461 5.71 11.17 -9.28
CA LEU A 461 6.74 11.62 -8.35
C LEU A 461 6.18 12.50 -7.25
N SER A 462 5.24 13.40 -7.57
CA SER A 462 4.60 14.24 -6.55
C SER A 462 3.85 13.43 -5.49
N LEU A 463 3.15 12.37 -5.89
CA LEU A 463 2.48 11.44 -4.96
C LEU A 463 3.49 10.68 -4.11
N LEU A 464 4.63 10.30 -4.70
CA LEU A 464 5.71 9.61 -3.98
C LEU A 464 6.33 10.52 -2.91
N THR A 465 6.47 11.83 -3.18
CA THR A 465 6.90 12.82 -2.19
C THR A 465 5.93 12.91 -1.01
N GLU A 466 4.61 12.91 -1.26
CA GLU A 466 3.60 12.91 -0.19
C GLU A 466 3.70 11.63 0.68
N VAL A 467 3.91 10.47 0.07
CA VAL A 467 4.12 9.21 0.80
C VAL A 467 5.40 9.26 1.62
N LYS A 468 6.49 9.81 1.08
CA LYS A 468 7.76 9.97 1.79
C LYS A 468 7.62 10.85 3.03
N GLU A 469 6.83 11.92 2.95
CA GLU A 469 6.55 12.82 4.08
C GLU A 469 5.79 12.08 5.19
N LYS A 470 4.70 11.39 4.85
CA LYS A 470 3.93 10.56 5.80
C LYS A 470 4.76 9.48 6.47
N LEU A 471 5.67 8.83 5.73
CA LEU A 471 6.58 7.84 6.29
C LEU A 471 7.63 8.47 7.21
N SER A 472 8.08 9.69 6.90
CA SER A 472 9.02 10.45 7.74
C SER A 472 8.39 10.87 9.05
N GLU A 473 7.16 11.38 9.03
CA GLU A 473 6.38 11.68 10.24
C GLU A 473 6.16 10.41 11.08
N ARG A 474 5.85 9.29 10.43
CA ARG A 474 5.67 8.00 11.11
C ARG A 474 6.96 7.53 11.77
N LEU A 475 8.10 7.71 11.12
CA LEU A 475 9.42 7.37 11.66
C LEU A 475 9.75 8.21 12.90
N GLU A 476 9.47 9.50 12.87
CA GLU A 476 9.67 10.39 14.03
C GLU A 476 8.79 9.96 15.22
N CYS A 477 7.52 9.65 14.97
CA CYS A 477 6.62 9.11 15.98
C CYS A 477 7.15 7.81 16.60
N LEU A 478 7.65 6.86 15.79
CA LEU A 478 8.25 5.63 16.31
C LEU A 478 9.52 5.89 17.14
N ARG A 479 10.34 6.88 16.77
CA ARG A 479 11.53 7.25 17.54
C ARG A 479 11.17 7.79 18.92
N SER A 480 10.17 8.67 19.01
CA SER A 480 9.66 9.15 20.31
C SER A 480 9.09 8.02 21.16
N GLN A 481 8.37 7.07 20.53
CA GLN A 481 7.87 5.88 21.22
C GLN A 481 8.99 4.95 21.70
N ARG A 482 10.06 4.79 20.91
CA ARG A 482 11.25 4.05 21.31
C ARG A 482 11.89 4.69 22.53
N ASP A 483 12.03 6.02 22.56
CA ASP A 483 12.63 6.72 23.71
C ASP A 483 11.80 6.54 24.98
N ALA A 484 10.47 6.59 24.88
CA ALA A 484 9.57 6.25 25.97
C ALA A 484 9.70 4.78 26.42
N LEU A 485 9.88 3.84 25.49
CA LEU A 485 10.13 2.43 25.80
C LEU A 485 11.49 2.20 26.46
N VAL A 486 12.53 2.94 26.09
CA VAL A 486 13.86 2.89 26.73
C VAL A 486 13.78 3.42 28.16
N GLU A 487 13.02 4.49 28.41
CA GLU A 487 12.77 4.95 29.79
C GLU A 487 11.97 3.90 30.57
N LEU A 488 10.96 3.27 29.96
CA LEU A 488 10.22 2.16 30.59
C LEU A 488 11.14 0.98 30.92
N ASP A 489 12.09 0.63 30.05
CA ASP A 489 13.06 -0.45 30.30
C ASP A 489 14.04 -0.11 31.43
N SER A 490 14.46 1.16 31.52
CA SER A 490 15.24 1.64 32.66
C SER A 490 14.47 1.50 33.97
N ILE A 491 13.18 1.85 33.96
CA ILE A 491 12.30 1.71 35.12
C ILE A 491 12.10 0.23 35.48
N TYR A 492 11.77 -0.62 34.49
CA TYR A 492 11.56 -2.06 34.66
C TYR A 492 12.80 -2.78 35.17
N SER A 493 13.98 -2.46 34.63
CA SER A 493 15.26 -2.98 35.11
C SER A 493 15.58 -2.51 36.52
N GLY A 494 15.19 -1.29 36.90
CA GLY A 494 15.33 -0.73 38.25
C GLY A 494 14.45 -1.41 39.30
N GLU A 495 13.42 -2.15 38.88
CA GLU A 495 12.52 -2.89 39.79
C GLU A 495 13.08 -4.24 40.29
N LYS A 496 14.25 -4.67 39.80
CA LYS A 496 14.88 -5.91 40.25
C LYS A 496 15.26 -5.81 41.73
N PRO A 497 14.90 -6.80 42.56
CA PRO A 497 15.24 -6.78 43.97
C PRO A 497 16.74 -7.02 44.17
N LEU A 498 17.32 -6.39 45.18
CA LEU A 498 18.74 -6.50 45.55
C LEU A 498 18.87 -7.24 46.88
N VAL A 499 19.69 -8.28 46.91
CA VAL A 499 20.07 -9.01 48.13
C VAL A 499 21.46 -8.58 48.55
N ARG A 500 21.61 -8.22 49.82
CA ARG A 500 22.89 -7.93 50.46
C ARG A 500 23.19 -8.98 51.52
N TYR A 501 24.32 -9.64 51.37
CA TYR A 501 24.80 -10.64 52.31
C TYR A 501 25.57 -9.98 53.45
N GLU A 502 25.70 -10.66 54.59
CA GLU A 502 26.44 -10.12 55.75
C GLU A 502 27.94 -9.90 55.46
N ASP A 503 28.49 -10.59 54.47
CA ASP A 503 29.88 -10.43 54.00
C ASP A 503 30.08 -9.24 53.04
N GLY A 504 29.02 -8.46 52.79
CA GLY A 504 29.04 -7.28 51.92
C GLY A 504 28.88 -7.58 50.44
N ARG A 505 28.74 -8.84 50.03
CA ARG A 505 28.36 -9.17 48.64
C ARG A 505 26.94 -8.67 48.35
N GLU A 506 26.69 -8.33 47.10
CA GLU A 506 25.37 -8.01 46.59
C GLU A 506 25.02 -8.95 45.42
N ALA A 507 23.75 -9.32 45.32
CA ALA A 507 23.22 -10.08 44.19
C ALA A 507 21.87 -9.51 43.77
N GLU A 508 21.65 -9.39 42.46
CA GLU A 508 20.36 -9.01 41.90
C GLU A 508 19.46 -10.25 41.77
N GLY A 509 18.21 -10.08 42.16
CA GLY A 509 17.14 -11.03 41.87
C GLY A 509 16.50 -10.78 40.51
N ARG A 510 15.53 -11.61 40.18
CA ARG A 510 14.84 -11.60 38.88
C ARG A 510 13.40 -11.10 39.03
N LEU A 511 13.02 -10.16 38.18
CA LEU A 511 11.61 -9.82 37.94
C LEU A 511 11.05 -10.83 36.93
N LEU A 512 10.08 -11.63 37.36
CA LEU A 512 9.48 -12.67 36.52
C LEU A 512 8.32 -12.15 35.68
N ALA A 513 7.51 -11.28 36.28
CA ALA A 513 6.32 -10.77 35.65
C ALA A 513 5.94 -9.43 36.27
N ASP A 514 5.53 -8.53 35.39
CA ASP A 514 4.92 -7.28 35.74
C ASP A 514 3.72 -7.02 34.83
N ILE A 515 2.54 -7.22 35.40
CA ILE A 515 1.28 -7.27 34.65
C ILE A 515 0.27 -6.34 35.29
N VAL A 516 -0.31 -5.47 34.47
CA VAL A 516 -1.50 -4.71 34.84
C VAL A 516 -2.73 -5.54 34.48
N LYS A 517 -3.49 -5.95 35.49
CA LYS A 517 -4.76 -6.64 35.33
C LYS A 517 -5.89 -5.66 35.53
N VAL A 518 -6.65 -5.39 34.48
CA VAL A 518 -7.84 -4.55 34.57
C VAL A 518 -9.08 -5.45 34.66
N LYS A 519 -9.83 -5.27 35.75
CA LYS A 519 -11.10 -5.94 35.99
C LYS A 519 -12.26 -4.99 35.69
N VAL A 520 -13.05 -5.36 34.70
CA VAL A 520 -14.35 -4.73 34.40
C VAL A 520 -15.44 -5.52 35.14
N TYR A 521 -16.60 -4.92 35.38
CA TYR A 521 -17.73 -5.62 36.01
C TYR A 521 -18.45 -6.52 35.01
N SER A 522 -18.93 -7.69 35.48
CA SER A 522 -19.78 -8.59 34.68
C SER A 522 -21.15 -7.96 34.43
N ILE A 523 -21.75 -8.29 33.29
CA ILE A 523 -23.09 -7.86 32.93
C ILE A 523 -24.06 -9.01 33.19
N VAL A 524 -25.13 -8.73 33.92
CA VAL A 524 -26.28 -9.61 34.03
C VAL A 524 -27.40 -9.06 33.17
N VAL A 525 -27.77 -9.82 32.17
CA VAL A 525 -28.95 -9.58 31.34
C VAL A 525 -30.16 -10.10 32.10
N GLN A 526 -31.15 -9.24 32.33
CA GLN A 526 -32.37 -9.61 33.04
C GLN A 526 -33.60 -9.26 32.19
N LYS A 527 -34.53 -10.22 32.05
CA LYS A 527 -35.80 -9.97 31.36
C LYS A 527 -36.56 -8.84 32.08
N PRO A 528 -37.06 -7.82 31.36
CA PRO A 528 -37.85 -6.77 31.98
C PRO A 528 -39.11 -7.37 32.60
N TRP A 529 -39.32 -7.14 33.91
CA TRP A 529 -40.53 -7.56 34.60
C TRP A 529 -41.73 -6.82 34.01
N ARG A 530 -42.51 -7.47 33.15
CA ARG A 530 -43.85 -6.98 32.81
C ARG A 530 -44.72 -7.03 34.06
N ARG A 531 -44.85 -5.90 34.77
CA ARG A 531 -46.01 -5.69 35.64
C ARG A 531 -47.23 -5.93 34.74
N HIS A 532 -47.97 -7.00 35.02
CA HIS A 532 -49.29 -7.15 34.42
C HIS A 532 -50.09 -5.95 34.91
N VAL A 533 -50.30 -4.99 34.02
CA VAL A 533 -51.33 -3.98 34.19
C VAL A 533 -52.62 -4.79 34.26
N ILE A 534 -53.19 -4.89 35.46
CA ILE A 534 -54.57 -5.34 35.61
C ILE A 534 -55.38 -4.30 34.83
N VAL A 535 -55.84 -4.71 33.66
CA VAL A 535 -56.85 -3.96 32.92
C VAL A 535 -58.07 -3.95 33.82
N GLU A 536 -58.47 -2.77 34.30
CA GLU A 536 -59.79 -2.58 34.91
C GLU A 536 -60.83 -2.98 33.87
N GLU A 537 -61.37 -4.19 34.03
CA GLU A 537 -62.54 -4.64 33.30
C GLU A 537 -63.75 -3.91 33.89
N LYS A 538 -64.41 -3.14 33.02
CA LYS A 538 -65.61 -2.36 33.34
C LYS A 538 -66.67 -3.24 34.00
N GLU A 539 -67.29 -2.66 35.03
CA GLU A 539 -68.51 -3.15 35.67
C GLU A 539 -69.52 -3.71 34.67
N ASP A 540 -69.96 -4.95 34.90
CA ASP A 540 -71.33 -5.33 34.59
C ASP A 540 -71.97 -6.04 35.79
N LYS A 541 -73.22 -5.64 36.06
CA LYS A 541 -73.96 -5.87 37.31
C LYS A 541 -74.54 -7.29 37.37
N GLY A 542 -74.41 -7.97 38.51
CA GLY A 542 -75.14 -9.22 38.74
C GLY A 542 -75.06 -9.84 40.13
N LYS A 543 -75.90 -9.34 41.05
CA LYS A 543 -76.56 -9.99 42.22
C LYS A 543 -75.79 -10.95 43.17
N SER A 544 -75.81 -10.53 44.43
CA SER A 544 -75.55 -11.18 45.72
C SER A 544 -75.63 -12.70 45.84
N GLY A 545 -74.65 -13.25 46.57
CA GLY A 545 -74.77 -14.46 47.39
C GLY A 545 -73.93 -14.28 48.65
N GLU A 546 -74.60 -14.06 49.77
CA GLU A 546 -74.07 -13.97 51.13
C GLU A 546 -73.62 -15.36 51.64
N VAL A 547 -72.67 -15.37 52.58
CA VAL A 547 -72.20 -16.51 53.43
C VAL A 547 -71.12 -17.38 52.75
N ASP A 548 -69.89 -17.48 53.28
CA ASP A 548 -69.67 -18.19 54.55
C ASP A 548 -68.59 -17.62 55.49
N LEU A 549 -69.05 -16.76 56.41
CA LEU A 549 -68.34 -16.33 57.61
C LEU A 549 -68.01 -17.50 58.58
N TRP A 550 -68.58 -18.70 58.37
CA TRP A 550 -68.25 -19.91 59.14
C TRP A 550 -66.85 -20.45 58.85
N LEU A 551 -66.31 -20.24 57.64
CA LEU A 551 -64.96 -20.67 57.25
C LEU A 551 -63.87 -19.86 57.96
N LEU A 552 -64.13 -18.57 58.21
CA LEU A 552 -63.25 -17.69 58.97
C LEU A 552 -63.32 -17.97 60.49
N LEU A 553 -64.50 -18.34 61.02
CA LEU A 553 -64.65 -18.75 62.42
C LEU A 553 -63.99 -20.12 62.71
N LEU A 554 -64.04 -21.07 61.78
CA LEU A 554 -63.36 -22.37 61.91
C LEU A 554 -61.83 -22.26 61.94
N LEU A 555 -61.23 -21.36 61.16
CA LEU A 555 -59.78 -21.12 61.15
C LEU A 555 -59.27 -20.45 62.45
N THR A 556 -60.09 -19.64 63.12
CA THR A 556 -59.73 -19.01 64.40
C THR A 556 -59.79 -19.96 65.61
N LEU A 557 -60.51 -21.09 65.50
CA LEU A 557 -60.61 -22.11 66.55
C LEU A 557 -59.51 -23.19 66.51
N VAL A 558 -58.83 -23.35 65.38
CA VAL A 558 -57.77 -24.38 65.20
C VAL A 558 -56.40 -23.89 65.70
N ALA A 559 -56.12 -22.59 65.64
CA ALA A 559 -54.85 -22.02 66.09
C ALA A 559 -54.57 -22.14 67.62
N PRO A 560 -55.56 -22.06 68.53
CA PRO A 560 -55.33 -22.26 69.96
C PRO A 560 -55.15 -23.74 70.36
N LEU A 561 -55.73 -24.69 69.62
CA LEU A 561 -55.63 -26.13 69.89
C LEU A 561 -54.24 -26.70 69.54
N VAL A 562 -53.61 -26.18 68.48
CA VAL A 562 -52.23 -26.55 68.10
C VAL A 562 -51.19 -25.97 69.08
N LEU A 563 -51.49 -24.81 69.69
CA LEU A 563 -50.65 -24.22 70.74
C LEU A 563 -50.79 -24.97 72.09
N PHE A 564 -51.98 -25.47 72.44
CA PHE A 564 -52.17 -26.33 73.62
C PHE A 564 -51.54 -27.73 73.47
N ALA A 565 -51.50 -28.27 72.25
CA ALA A 565 -50.84 -29.56 71.96
C ALA A 565 -49.30 -29.49 72.06
N LYS A 566 -48.69 -28.31 71.85
CA LYS A 566 -47.23 -28.14 71.81
C LYS A 566 -46.60 -27.84 73.18
N THR A 567 -47.39 -27.38 74.16
CA THR A 567 -46.91 -27.08 75.53
C THR A 567 -47.24 -28.15 76.57
N GLY A 568 -48.06 -29.16 76.23
CA GLY A 568 -48.40 -30.28 77.14
C GLY A 568 -47.44 -31.47 77.11
N LEU A 569 -46.55 -31.58 76.13
CA LEU A 569 -45.67 -32.73 75.92
C LEU A 569 -44.28 -32.52 76.52
N LYS A 570 -44.25 -32.34 77.84
CA LYS A 570 -43.03 -32.51 78.65
C LYS A 570 -43.33 -33.21 79.98
N ALA A 571 -44.20 -34.20 79.95
CA ALA A 571 -44.25 -35.25 80.97
C ALA A 571 -45.01 -36.46 80.41
N ILE A 572 -44.52 -37.63 80.78
CA ILE A 572 -45.17 -38.95 80.75
C ILE A 572 -44.68 -39.91 79.63
N LYS A 573 -44.04 -40.94 80.17
CA LYS A 573 -43.45 -42.17 79.64
C LYS A 573 -44.33 -43.01 78.69
N ARG A 574 -43.63 -43.71 77.80
CA ARG A 574 -43.79 -45.12 77.36
C ARG A 574 -45.04 -45.83 77.87
N GLU A 575 -46.02 -46.02 76.99
CA GLU A 575 -46.61 -47.29 76.53
C GLU A 575 -47.71 -46.96 75.49
N ASP A 576 -47.98 -47.89 74.57
CA ASP A 576 -48.95 -47.83 73.46
C ASP A 576 -48.64 -46.97 72.21
N TYR A 577 -47.61 -47.39 71.47
CA TYR A 577 -47.37 -46.98 70.07
C TYR A 577 -48.16 -47.81 69.03
N SER A 578 -48.78 -48.94 69.40
CA SER A 578 -49.48 -49.81 68.42
C SER A 578 -50.92 -49.39 68.10
N SER A 579 -51.54 -48.61 68.99
CA SER A 579 -52.89 -48.06 68.82
C SER A 579 -52.91 -46.88 67.83
N MET A 580 -51.98 -45.93 67.99
CA MET A 580 -51.88 -44.76 67.11
C MET A 580 -51.42 -45.10 65.69
N VAL A 581 -50.65 -46.17 65.48
CA VAL A 581 -50.24 -46.60 64.13
C VAL A 581 -51.43 -47.15 63.35
N LYS A 582 -52.34 -47.89 64.00
CA LYS A 582 -53.56 -48.39 63.36
C LYS A 582 -54.55 -47.28 62.98
N GLU A 583 -54.70 -46.25 63.82
CA GLU A 583 -55.56 -45.11 63.50
C GLU A 583 -54.99 -44.24 62.37
N ILE A 584 -53.66 -44.13 62.25
CA ILE A 584 -53.00 -43.43 61.14
C ILE A 584 -53.12 -44.22 59.83
N GLU A 585 -53.03 -45.55 59.88
CA GLU A 585 -53.18 -46.41 58.70
C GLU A 585 -54.63 -46.38 58.18
N GLU A 586 -55.63 -46.38 59.08
CA GLU A 586 -57.05 -46.26 58.73
C GLU A 586 -57.43 -44.86 58.20
N LEU A 587 -56.81 -43.79 58.71
CA LEU A 587 -56.97 -42.43 58.17
C LEU A 587 -56.27 -42.25 56.82
N SER A 588 -55.15 -42.94 56.59
CA SER A 588 -54.43 -42.91 55.31
C SER A 588 -55.24 -43.61 54.21
N GLN A 589 -55.89 -44.73 54.55
CA GLN A 589 -56.72 -45.50 53.62
C GLN A 589 -58.01 -44.74 53.24
N ARG A 590 -58.63 -44.01 54.19
CA ARG A 590 -59.78 -43.13 53.90
C ARG A 590 -59.43 -41.89 53.06
N LEU A 591 -58.21 -41.38 53.16
CA LEU A 591 -57.72 -40.28 52.33
C LEU A 591 -57.41 -40.73 50.89
N GLU A 592 -57.00 -41.98 50.70
CA GLU A 592 -56.74 -42.57 49.38
C GLU A 592 -58.06 -42.90 48.65
N GLU A 593 -59.08 -43.37 49.37
CA GLU A 593 -60.45 -43.55 48.84
C GLU A 593 -61.12 -42.21 48.45
N LEU A 594 -60.89 -41.13 49.21
CA LEU A 594 -61.36 -39.79 48.86
C LEU A 594 -60.60 -39.21 47.65
N ARG A 595 -59.32 -39.58 47.46
CA ARG A 595 -58.52 -39.17 46.30
C ARG A 595 -58.95 -39.89 45.01
N GLU A 596 -59.32 -41.16 45.08
CA GLU A 596 -59.87 -41.91 43.93
C GLU A 596 -61.32 -41.52 43.60
N GLY A 597 -62.08 -41.01 44.57
CA GLY A 597 -63.45 -40.49 44.37
C GLY A 597 -63.53 -39.16 43.62
N PHE A 598 -62.49 -38.32 43.65
CA PHE A 598 -62.44 -37.03 42.93
C PHE A 598 -61.83 -37.12 41.52
N GLY A 599 -61.35 -38.29 41.09
CA GLY A 599 -60.74 -38.51 39.76
C GLY A 599 -61.67 -39.10 38.69
N LYS A 600 -62.99 -39.18 38.92
CA LYS A 600 -63.95 -39.87 38.04
C LYS A 600 -65.22 -39.10 37.66
N SER A 601 -65.19 -37.77 37.66
CA SER A 601 -66.30 -36.97 37.10
C SER A 601 -65.82 -35.77 36.28
N GLU A 602 -65.12 -36.02 35.18
CA GLU A 602 -65.02 -35.09 34.04
C GLU A 602 -64.42 -35.81 32.81
N GLU A 603 -65.09 -36.88 32.37
CA GLU A 603 -65.07 -37.34 30.97
C GLU A 603 -66.50 -37.72 30.57
N SER A 604 -67.25 -36.70 30.15
CA SER A 604 -68.37 -36.76 29.19
C SER A 604 -68.66 -35.35 28.69
#